data_AF-A0A2M9BW37-F1
#
_entry.id   AF-A0A2M9BW37-F1
#
_cell.length_a   1.000
_cell.length_b   1.000
_cell.length_c   1.000
_cell.angle_alpha   90.00
_cell.angle_beta   90.00
_cell.angle_gamma   90.00
#
_symmetry.space_group_name_H-M   'P 1'
#
loop_
_entity.id
_entity.type
_entity.pdbx_description
1 polymer ?
#
loop_
_entity_poly.entity_id
_entity_poly.type
_entity_poly.pdbx_seq_one_letter_code
_entity_poly.pdbx_strand_id
1 'polypeptide(L)' 'MSVTHPDVSPEQRAVYLTPDQVCDLVPGMTKSNLSQLRFKGRGPKFLKPTARTVVYRERDVIEWLEASERISTASVQ' A
#
# COMPACT_ATOMS: atom_id res chain seq x y z
N MET A 1 -34.03 18.65 0.58
CA MET A 1 -32.71 19.30 0.45
C MET A 1 -31.74 18.25 -0.05
N SER A 2 -31.57 18.16 -1.37
CA SER A 2 -30.64 17.21 -1.99
C SER A 2 -29.27 17.85 -2.06
N VAL A 3 -28.35 17.40 -1.22
CA VAL A 3 -26.94 17.82 -1.27
C VAL A 3 -26.27 17.12 -2.45
N THR A 4 -26.37 17.73 -3.62
CA THR A 4 -25.53 17.43 -4.78
C THR A 4 -24.08 17.62 -4.35
N HIS A 5 -23.38 16.53 -4.09
CA HIS A 5 -21.93 16.57 -3.95
C HIS A 5 -21.37 16.96 -5.33
N PRO A 6 -20.61 18.05 -5.43
CA PRO A 6 -19.94 18.39 -6.67
C PRO A 6 -18.91 17.29 -6.96
N ASP A 7 -19.06 16.65 -8.10
CA ASP A 7 -17.95 16.19 -8.94
C ASP A 7 -16.73 15.59 -8.21
N VAL A 8 -16.92 14.44 -7.56
CA VAL A 8 -15.83 13.50 -7.38
C VAL A 8 -16.09 12.34 -8.33
N SER A 9 -15.44 12.39 -9.49
CA SER A 9 -15.46 11.26 -10.42
C SER A 9 -15.14 9.96 -9.66
N PRO A 10 -15.93 8.88 -9.81
CA PRO A 10 -15.79 7.64 -9.05
C PRO A 10 -14.37 7.05 -9.10
N GLU A 11 -13.65 7.36 -10.17
CA GLU A 11 -12.26 6.99 -10.47
C GLU A 11 -11.21 7.58 -9.53
N GLN A 12 -11.52 8.61 -8.73
CA GLN A 12 -10.58 9.19 -7.76
C GLN A 12 -10.77 8.72 -6.32
N ARG A 13 -11.64 7.73 -6.06
CA ARG A 13 -11.72 7.12 -4.73
C ARG A 13 -10.41 6.40 -4.45
N ALA A 14 -9.55 7.01 -3.64
CA ALA A 14 -8.35 6.37 -3.15
C ALA A 14 -8.74 5.07 -2.44
N VAL A 15 -8.41 3.92 -3.03
CA VAL A 15 -8.66 2.62 -2.42
C VAL A 15 -7.65 2.45 -1.29
N TYR A 16 -8.18 2.34 -0.07
CA TYR A 16 -7.38 2.10 1.12
C TYR A 16 -7.42 0.62 1.47
N LEU A 17 -6.25 0.03 1.62
CA LEU A 17 -6.05 -1.37 1.96
C LEU A 17 -5.61 -1.50 3.41
N THR A 18 -6.18 -2.48 4.09
CA THR A 18 -5.66 -2.96 5.38
C THR A 18 -4.40 -3.80 5.18
N PRO A 19 -3.59 -4.03 6.23
CA PRO A 19 -2.43 -4.91 6.13
C PRO A 19 -2.77 -6.31 5.63
N ASP A 20 -3.97 -6.82 5.97
CA ASP A 20 -4.52 -8.07 5.47
C ASP A 20 -4.71 -8.03 3.95
N GLN A 21 -5.43 -7.02 3.44
CA GLN A 21 -5.67 -6.87 2.01
C GLN A 21 -4.38 -6.67 1.19
N VAL A 22 -3.35 -6.03 1.77
CA VAL A 22 -2.04 -5.95 1.12
C VAL A 22 -1.38 -7.33 1.02
N CYS A 23 -1.58 -8.20 2.01
CA CYS A 23 -1.12 -9.59 1.93
C CYS A 23 -1.89 -10.39 0.88
N ASP A 24 -3.19 -10.12 0.70
CA ASP A 24 -3.99 -10.74 -0.36
C ASP A 24 -3.59 -10.26 -1.75
N LEU A 25 -3.21 -8.98 -1.88
CA LEU A 25 -2.76 -8.38 -3.14
C LEU A 25 -1.39 -8.90 -3.60
N VAL A 26 -0.47 -9.14 -2.67
CA VAL A 26 0.91 -9.57 -2.96
C VAL A 26 1.10 -11.02 -2.51
N PRO A 27 1.05 -12.00 -3.43
CA PRO A 27 1.23 -13.40 -3.09
C PRO A 27 2.55 -13.65 -2.36
N GLY A 28 2.50 -14.35 -1.22
CA GLY A 28 3.67 -14.61 -0.37
C GLY A 28 4.03 -13.47 0.60
N MET A 29 3.31 -12.36 0.58
CA MET A 29 3.44 -11.31 1.58
C MET A 29 2.75 -11.73 2.89
N THR A 30 3.35 -11.35 4.02
CA THR A 30 2.78 -11.61 5.35
C THR A 30 2.78 -10.35 6.20
N LYS A 31 1.86 -10.28 7.17
CA LYS A 31 1.77 -9.15 8.12
C LYS A 31 3.08 -8.92 8.86
N SER A 32 3.76 -10.00 9.24
CA SER A 32 5.06 -9.95 9.90
C SER A 32 6.13 -9.32 9.00
N ASN A 33 6.17 -9.71 7.72
CA ASN A 33 7.10 -9.12 6.76
C ASN A 33 6.77 -7.63 6.52
N LEU A 34 5.49 -7.28 6.34
CA LEU A 34 5.03 -5.88 6.25
C LEU A 34 5.42 -5.05 7.48
N SER A 35 5.28 -5.61 8.68
CA SER A 35 5.68 -4.95 9.92
C SER A 35 7.19 -4.71 9.96
N GLN A 36 8.00 -5.69 9.55
CA GLN A 36 9.45 -5.51 9.44
C GLN A 36 9.83 -4.49 8.37
N LEU A 37 9.14 -4.48 7.24
CA LEU A 37 9.37 -3.51 6.15
C LEU A 37 9.05 -2.09 6.59
N ARG A 38 7.97 -1.88 7.37
CA ARG A 38 7.67 -0.60 8.02
C ARG A 38 8.79 -0.17 8.96
N PHE A 39 9.23 -1.09 9.82
CA PHE A 39 10.30 -0.80 10.78
C PHE A 39 11.63 -0.44 10.09
N LYS A 40 11.97 -1.14 9.00
CA LYS A 40 13.18 -0.90 8.21
C LYS A 40 13.06 0.28 7.23
N GLY A 41 11.89 0.89 7.09
CA GLY A 41 11.63 1.96 6.11
C GLY A 41 11.71 1.51 4.64
N ARG A 42 11.65 0.20 4.36
CA ARG A 42 11.74 -0.37 3.00
C ARG A 42 10.40 -0.87 2.45
N GLY A 43 9.32 -0.60 3.18
CA GLY A 43 7.97 -1.02 2.81
C GLY A 43 7.18 0.04 2.07
N PRO A 44 5.95 -0.31 1.65
CA PRO A 44 5.05 0.63 1.02
C PRO A 44 4.65 1.76 1.98
N LYS A 45 4.33 2.94 1.43
CA LYS A 45 3.90 4.09 2.21
C LYS A 45 2.64 3.72 2.99
N PHE A 46 2.69 3.94 4.30
CA PHE A 46 1.58 3.66 5.20
C PHE A 46 1.04 4.95 5.80
N LEU A 47 -0.25 4.96 6.05
CA LEU A 47 -0.97 6.03 6.71
C LEU A 47 -1.40 5.54 8.08
N LYS A 48 -1.17 6.38 9.08
CA LYS A 48 -1.55 6.10 10.46
C LYS A 48 -2.54 7.16 10.94
N PRO A 49 -3.81 7.11 10.50
CA PRO A 49 -4.81 8.10 10.89
C PRO A 49 -5.12 8.07 12.39
N THR A 50 -4.96 6.91 13.05
CA THR A 50 -5.10 6.77 14.51
C THR A 50 -3.97 5.93 15.09
N ALA A 51 -3.77 5.99 16.41
CA ALA A 51 -2.69 5.27 17.10
C ALA A 51 -2.66 3.75 16.82
N ARG A 52 -3.82 3.14 16.52
CA ARG A 52 -4.00 1.70 16.30
C ARG A 52 -4.31 1.31 14.86
N THR A 53 -4.57 2.27 13.97
CA THR A 53 -4.97 1.98 12.59
C THR A 53 -3.81 2.26 11.65
N VAL A 54 -3.40 1.23 10.92
CA VAL A 54 -2.43 1.34 9.83
C VAL A 54 -3.17 0.97 8.55
N VAL A 55 -3.22 1.91 7.61
CA VAL A 55 -3.85 1.73 6.30
C VAL A 55 -2.85 2.07 5.21
N TYR A 56 -3.02 1.43 4.07
CA TYR A 56 -2.20 1.58 2.89
C TYR A 56 -3.05 2.18 1.78
N ARG A 57 -2.45 2.96 0.88
CA ARG A 57 -3.12 3.26 -0.39
C ARG A 57 -2.73 2.19 -1.38
N GLU A 58 -3.69 1.63 -2.08
CA GLU A 58 -3.45 0.63 -3.12
C GLU A 58 -2.37 1.10 -4.10
N ARG A 59 -2.50 2.33 -4.60
CA ARG A 59 -1.52 2.94 -5.51
C ARG A 59 -0.09 2.96 -4.95
N ASP A 60 0.07 3.22 -3.65
CA ASP A 60 1.39 3.35 -3.03
C ASP A 60 2.01 1.96 -2.80
N VAL A 61 1.16 0.94 -2.63
CA VAL A 61 1.57 -0.47 -2.56
C VAL A 61 2.01 -0.96 -3.94
N ILE A 62 1.25 -0.63 -4.98
CA ILE A 62 1.59 -0.96 -6.36
C ILE A 62 2.89 -0.25 -6.78
N GLU A 63 3.00 1.07 -6.55
CA GLU A 63 4.22 1.84 -6.83
C GLU A 63 5.45 1.23 -6.13
N TRP A 64 5.29 0.79 -4.88
CA TRP A 64 6.36 0.11 -4.16
C TRP A 64 6.70 -1.27 -4.74
N LEU A 65 5.70 -2.03 -5.18
CA LEU A 65 5.88 -3.33 -5.81
C LEU A 65 6.60 -3.18 -7.16
N GLU A 66 6.17 -2.23 -7.99
CA GLU A 66 6.80 -1.90 -9.26
C GLU A 66 8.22 -1.35 -9.07
N ALA A 67 8.47 -0.53 -8.05
CA ALA A 67 9.82 -0.09 -7.70
C ALA A 67 10.73 -1.23 -7.22
N SER A 68 10.15 -2.37 -6.81
CA SER A 68 10.90 -3.57 -6.44
C SER A 68 11.19 -4.49 -7.64
N GLU A 69 10.76 -4.11 -8.85
CA GLU A 69 11.05 -4.80 -10.10
C GLU A 69 12.56 -4.94 -10.30
N ARG A 70 13.01 -6.17 -10.54
CA ARG A 70 14.40 -6.49 -10.82
C ARG A 70 14.47 -7.41 -12.03
N ILE A 71 15.27 -7.02 -13.01
CA ILE A 71 15.43 -7.76 -14.28
C ILE A 71 16.52 -8.84 -14.15
N SER A 72 17.43 -8.70 -13.19
CA SER A 72 18.50 -9.66 -12.93
C SER A 72 18.69 -9.90 -11.45
N THR A 73 18.87 -11.16 -11.06
CA THR A 73 19.29 -11.56 -9.71
C THR A 73 20.80 -11.48 -9.52
N ALA A 74 21.55 -11.09 -10.56
CA ALA A 74 22.96 -10.76 -10.41
C ALA A 74 23.07 -9.46 -9.60
N SER A 75 23.38 -9.61 -8.31
CA SER A 75 23.80 -8.49 -7.49
C SER A 75 25.10 -7.95 -8.09
N VAL A 76 25.06 -6.76 -8.70
CA VAL A 76 26.27 -5.94 -8.79
C VAL A 76 26.50 -5.46 -7.36
N GLN A 77 27.23 -6.26 -6.60
CA GLN A 77 27.82 -5.86 -5.32
C GLN A 77 29.30 -5.60 -5.54
#